data_AF-D2A5W9-F1
#
_entry.id   AF-D2A5W9-F1
#
_cell.length_a   1.000
_cell.length_b   1.000
_cell.length_c   1.000
_cell.angle_alpha   90.00
_cell.angle_beta   90.00
_cell.angle_gamma   90.00
#
_symmetry.space_group_name_H-M   'P 1'
#
loop_
_entity.id
_entity.type
_entity.pdbx_description
1 polymer ?
#
loop_
_entity_poly.entity_id
_entity_poly.type
_entity_poly.pdbx_seq_one_letter_code
_entity_poly.pdbx_strand_id
1 'polypeptide(L)'
;MKRSERELRKKHALEVKQQPKSLKQKEMMVRKQFRDTCKVQTKQYKALKAQILANTPKEDQKAVIKKLKEEQRRKLALLGDQYEQSIAEMLQKQCLRLDESQESECQQMKERLHYELEILMAYQSKNKMQAQAQRDRERNELEERVAVRKSLLETKMNSETQRFLEERAERIRILHERQERDLEEFDNESVRLGFSALAIAEISRENYDDDGSLSGSMLSLAHSNSSTSFPPGSV
;
A
#
# COMPACT_ATOMS: atom_id res chain seq x y z
N MET A 1 -10.01 2.34 15.95
CA MET A 1 -10.99 1.23 16.01
C MET A 1 -11.23 0.73 17.44
N LYS A 2 -10.32 -0.05 18.07
CA LYS A 2 -10.56 -0.65 19.41
C LYS A 2 -10.87 0.35 20.55
N ARG A 3 -10.25 1.54 20.52
CA ARG A 3 -10.52 2.59 21.52
C ARG A 3 -11.94 3.15 21.38
N SER A 4 -12.33 3.55 20.17
CA SER A 4 -13.65 4.10 19.86
C SER A 4 -14.76 3.12 20.21
N GLU A 5 -14.58 1.83 19.90
CA GLU A 5 -15.53 0.79 20.32
C GLU A 5 -15.64 0.67 21.85
N ARG A 6 -14.52 0.75 22.58
CA ARG A 6 -14.53 0.65 24.04
C ARG A 6 -15.23 1.85 24.68
N GLU A 7 -15.02 3.04 24.14
CA GLU A 7 -15.70 4.26 24.59
C GLU A 7 -17.21 4.19 24.31
N LEU A 8 -17.61 3.70 23.13
CA LEU A 8 -19.02 3.50 22.79
C LEU A 8 -19.70 2.45 23.68
N ARG A 9 -19.06 1.29 23.89
CA ARG A 9 -19.57 0.26 24.82
C ARG A 9 -19.74 0.80 26.25
N LYS A 10 -18.82 1.63 26.72
CA LYS A 10 -18.93 2.28 28.04
C LYS A 10 -20.13 3.22 28.11
N LYS A 11 -20.37 4.02 27.06
CA LYS A 11 -21.53 4.90 26.96
C LYS A 11 -22.84 4.10 27.02
N HIS A 12 -22.96 3.07 26.18
CA HIS A 12 -24.15 2.21 26.13
C HIS A 12 -24.44 1.51 27.46
N ALA A 13 -23.40 0.98 28.11
CA ALA A 13 -23.55 0.35 29.42
C ALA A 13 -24.07 1.33 30.50
N LEU A 14 -23.66 2.60 30.45
CA LEU A 14 -24.15 3.63 31.36
C LEU A 14 -25.62 3.96 31.11
N GLU A 15 -26.05 4.05 29.85
CA GLU A 15 -27.44 4.30 29.48
C GLU A 15 -28.36 3.18 29.94
N VAL A 16 -27.98 1.91 29.70
CA VAL A 16 -28.73 0.74 30.18
C VAL A 16 -28.84 0.76 31.71
N LYS A 17 -27.79 1.19 32.42
CA LYS A 17 -27.82 1.29 33.89
C LYS A 17 -28.73 2.42 34.39
N GLN A 18 -28.89 3.50 33.63
CA GLN A 18 -29.72 4.65 34.02
C GLN A 18 -31.20 4.48 33.65
N GLN A 19 -31.50 3.79 32.54
CA GLN A 19 -32.85 3.67 32.01
C GLN A 19 -33.87 3.09 33.03
N PRO A 20 -33.60 2.00 33.77
CA PRO A 20 -34.55 1.45 34.74
C PRO A 20 -34.98 2.46 35.81
N LYS A 21 -34.09 3.36 36.23
CA LYS A 21 -34.40 4.37 37.25
C LYS A 21 -35.41 5.39 36.74
N SER A 22 -35.20 5.89 35.52
CA SER A 22 -36.10 6.82 34.86
C SER A 22 -37.47 6.20 34.57
N LEU A 23 -37.49 4.94 34.09
CA LEU A 23 -38.73 4.21 33.83
C LEU A 23 -39.53 3.93 35.09
N LYS A 24 -38.87 3.52 36.17
CA LYS A 24 -39.52 3.30 37.47
C LYS A 24 -40.18 4.57 38.01
N GLN A 25 -39.56 5.73 37.81
CA GLN A 25 -40.15 7.01 38.20
C GLN A 25 -41.42 7.33 37.40
N LYS A 26 -41.40 7.10 36.07
CA LYS A 26 -42.57 7.29 35.21
C LYS A 26 -43.70 6.32 35.54
N GLU A 27 -43.38 5.04 35.73
CA GLU A 27 -44.34 4.02 36.17
C GLU A 27 -45.03 4.43 37.49
N MET A 28 -44.26 4.93 38.46
CA MET A 28 -44.82 5.39 39.73
C MET A 28 -45.80 6.56 39.55
N MET A 29 -45.53 7.49 38.63
CA MET A 29 -46.44 8.59 38.31
C MET A 29 -47.75 8.07 37.69
N VAL A 30 -47.68 7.14 36.75
CA VAL A 30 -48.86 6.52 36.12
C VAL A 30 -49.69 5.75 37.15
N ARG A 31 -49.05 4.98 38.04
CA ARG A 31 -49.75 4.30 39.14
C ARG A 31 -50.39 5.27 40.13
N LYS A 32 -49.78 6.44 40.37
CA LYS A 32 -50.39 7.49 41.20
C LYS A 32 -51.64 8.05 40.53
N GLN A 33 -51.55 8.36 39.23
CA GLN A 33 -52.69 8.82 38.45
C GLN A 33 -53.84 7.80 38.49
N PHE A 34 -53.57 6.51 38.29
CA PHE A 34 -54.55 5.43 38.42
C PHE A 34 -55.28 5.46 39.78
N ARG A 35 -54.52 5.54 40.89
CA ARG A 35 -55.12 5.62 42.24
C ARG A 35 -56.04 6.81 42.39
N ASP A 36 -55.66 7.96 41.84
CA ASP A 36 -56.47 9.18 41.94
C ASP A 36 -57.73 9.09 41.05
N THR A 37 -57.64 8.50 39.86
CA THR A 37 -58.81 8.20 39.02
C THR A 37 -59.78 7.23 39.69
N CYS A 38 -59.28 6.17 40.34
CA CYS A 38 -60.11 5.23 41.11
C CYS A 38 -60.86 5.91 42.26
N LYS A 39 -60.22 6.84 42.97
CA LYS A 39 -60.89 7.64 44.02
C LYS A 39 -62.03 8.48 43.44
N VAL A 40 -61.81 9.12 42.30
CA VAL A 40 -62.84 9.93 41.62
C VAL A 40 -64.00 9.05 41.17
N GLN A 41 -63.75 7.92 40.49
CA GLN A 41 -64.81 6.98 40.10
C GLN A 41 -65.59 6.45 41.30
N THR A 42 -64.93 6.21 42.43
CA THR A 42 -65.60 5.76 43.67
C THR A 42 -66.55 6.83 44.21
N LYS A 43 -66.16 8.10 44.19
CA LYS A 43 -67.03 9.22 44.60
C LYS A 43 -68.22 9.36 43.65
N GLN A 44 -67.97 9.32 42.33
CA GLN A 44 -69.02 9.39 41.30
C GLN A 44 -70.03 8.23 41.43
N TYR A 45 -69.54 7.01 41.68
CA TYR A 45 -70.40 5.85 41.93
C TYR A 45 -71.32 6.05 43.13
N LYS A 46 -70.79 6.58 44.25
CA LYS A 46 -71.60 6.84 45.45
C LYS A 46 -72.72 7.84 45.16
N ALA A 47 -72.42 8.93 44.44
CA ALA A 47 -73.40 9.93 44.05
C ALA A 47 -74.47 9.34 43.10
N LEU A 48 -74.04 8.64 42.05
CA LEU A 48 -74.94 7.99 41.09
C LEU A 48 -75.86 6.97 41.76
N LYS A 49 -75.30 6.15 42.65
CA LYS A 49 -76.08 5.16 43.41
C LYS A 49 -77.15 5.84 44.26
N ALA A 50 -76.82 6.92 44.96
CA ALA A 50 -77.78 7.64 45.80
C ALA A 50 -78.93 8.22 44.97
N GLN A 51 -78.61 8.85 43.83
CA GLN A 51 -79.60 9.42 42.92
C GLN A 51 -80.55 8.37 42.33
N ILE A 52 -80.02 7.22 41.87
CA ILE A 52 -80.85 6.15 41.31
C ILE A 52 -81.78 5.57 42.37
N LEU A 53 -81.29 5.36 43.60
CA LEU A 53 -82.11 4.80 44.68
C LEU A 53 -83.23 5.72 45.15
N ALA A 54 -83.02 7.04 45.11
CA ALA A 54 -84.06 8.02 45.44
C ALA A 54 -85.31 7.87 44.53
N ASN A 55 -85.12 7.43 43.29
CA ASN A 55 -86.19 7.28 42.29
C ASN A 55 -86.62 5.82 42.07
N THR A 56 -86.10 4.86 42.84
CA THR A 56 -86.39 3.43 42.67
C THR A 56 -87.33 2.93 43.78
N PRO A 57 -88.46 2.27 43.46
CA PRO A 57 -89.33 1.64 44.46
C PRO A 57 -88.57 0.64 45.34
N LYS A 58 -88.93 0.54 46.63
CA LYS A 58 -88.18 -0.27 47.63
C LYS A 58 -88.00 -1.73 47.21
N GLU A 59 -88.99 -2.29 46.53
CA GLU A 59 -89.03 -3.68 46.06
C GLU A 59 -87.90 -3.98 45.04
N ASP A 60 -87.57 -3.00 44.18
CA ASP A 60 -86.57 -3.14 43.12
C ASP A 60 -85.15 -2.72 43.55
N GLN A 61 -85.01 -1.97 44.64
CA GLN A 61 -83.73 -1.39 45.07
C GLN A 61 -82.63 -2.44 45.23
N LYS A 62 -82.95 -3.65 45.71
CA LYS A 62 -81.96 -4.73 45.91
C LYS A 62 -81.33 -5.16 44.57
N ALA A 63 -82.15 -5.34 43.53
CA ALA A 63 -81.69 -5.72 42.21
C ALA A 63 -80.84 -4.60 41.57
N VAL A 64 -81.28 -3.35 41.72
CA VAL A 64 -80.56 -2.18 41.20
C VAL A 64 -79.19 -2.00 41.89
N ILE A 65 -79.11 -2.16 43.22
CA ILE A 65 -77.83 -2.10 43.96
C ILE A 65 -76.87 -3.17 43.47
N LYS A 66 -77.35 -4.39 43.24
CA LYS A 66 -76.52 -5.50 42.74
C LYS A 66 -75.93 -5.15 41.37
N LYS A 67 -76.77 -4.73 40.41
CA LYS A 67 -76.35 -4.32 39.07
C LYS A 67 -75.33 -3.18 39.13
N LEU A 68 -75.58 -2.15 39.94
CA LEU A 68 -74.67 -1.01 40.10
C LEU A 68 -73.31 -1.43 40.67
N LYS A 69 -73.27 -2.33 41.66
CA LYS A 69 -72.01 -2.85 42.21
C LYS A 69 -71.22 -3.69 41.19
N GLU A 70 -71.90 -4.54 40.43
CA GLU A 70 -71.28 -5.33 39.36
C GLU A 70 -70.68 -4.40 38.29
N GLU A 71 -71.42 -3.39 37.86
CA GLU A 71 -70.96 -2.42 36.87
C GLU A 71 -69.79 -1.57 37.38
N GLN A 72 -69.81 -1.17 38.66
CA GLN A 72 -68.68 -0.48 39.29
C GLN A 72 -67.41 -1.35 39.27
N ARG A 73 -67.53 -2.62 39.66
CA ARG A 73 -66.40 -3.55 39.69
C ARG A 73 -65.84 -3.76 38.28
N ARG A 74 -66.71 -3.94 37.29
CA ARG A 74 -66.34 -4.08 35.88
C ARG A 74 -65.59 -2.85 35.36
N LYS A 75 -66.09 -1.63 35.64
CA LYS A 75 -65.43 -0.38 35.25
C LYS A 75 -64.07 -0.18 35.90
N LEU A 76 -63.94 -0.49 37.20
CA LEU A 76 -62.65 -0.41 37.89
C LEU A 76 -61.64 -1.44 37.39
N ALA A 77 -62.09 -2.66 37.05
CA ALA A 77 -61.24 -3.68 36.46
C ALA A 77 -60.71 -3.23 35.08
N LEU A 78 -61.60 -2.79 34.18
CA LEU A 78 -61.21 -2.28 32.86
C LEU A 78 -60.26 -1.08 32.96
N LEU A 79 -60.48 -0.18 33.93
CA LEU A 79 -59.57 0.93 34.17
C LEU A 79 -58.18 0.42 34.62
N GLY A 80 -58.13 -0.58 35.50
CA GLY A 80 -56.88 -1.21 35.92
C GLY A 80 -56.12 -1.80 34.73
N ASP A 81 -56.81 -2.58 33.90
CA ASP A 81 -56.22 -3.21 32.72
C ASP A 81 -55.67 -2.17 31.73
N GLN A 82 -56.38 -1.06 31.50
CA GLN A 82 -55.92 0.03 30.64
C GLN A 82 -54.64 0.69 31.16
N TYR A 83 -54.53 0.93 32.46
CA TYR A 83 -53.34 1.55 33.04
C TYR A 83 -52.15 0.57 33.06
N GLU A 84 -52.37 -0.71 33.35
CA GLU A 84 -51.31 -1.72 33.25
C GLU A 84 -50.84 -1.90 31.82
N GLN A 85 -51.76 -1.95 30.85
CA GLN A 85 -51.41 -1.99 29.42
C GLN A 85 -50.59 -0.75 29.02
N SER A 86 -51.02 0.44 29.43
CA SER A 86 -50.28 1.68 29.14
C SER A 86 -48.87 1.69 29.73
N ILE A 87 -48.69 1.15 30.94
CA ILE A 87 -47.37 0.99 31.56
C ILE A 87 -46.52 0.00 30.75
N ALA A 88 -47.07 -1.16 30.41
CA ALA A 88 -46.38 -2.20 29.65
C ALA A 88 -45.91 -1.69 28.28
N GLU A 89 -46.81 -1.04 27.53
CA GLU A 89 -46.50 -0.44 26.23
C GLU A 89 -45.43 0.64 26.34
N MET A 90 -45.52 1.50 27.36
CA MET A 90 -44.50 2.54 27.60
C MET A 90 -43.12 1.93 27.88
N LEU A 91 -43.05 0.89 28.72
CA LEU A 91 -41.80 0.21 29.07
C LEU A 91 -41.19 -0.47 27.84
N GLN A 92 -41.99 -1.25 27.11
CA GLN A 92 -41.55 -1.93 25.89
C GLN A 92 -41.04 -0.94 24.85
N LYS A 93 -41.80 0.14 24.59
CA LYS A 93 -41.39 1.18 23.63
C LYS A 93 -40.08 1.85 24.01
N GLN A 94 -39.83 2.05 25.31
CA GLN A 94 -38.57 2.64 25.76
C GLN A 94 -37.39 1.69 25.66
N CYS A 95 -37.58 0.39 25.93
CA CYS A 95 -36.55 -0.62 25.71
C CYS A 95 -36.16 -0.66 24.23
N LEU A 96 -37.14 -0.85 23.32
CA LEU A 96 -36.90 -0.90 21.88
C LEU A 96 -36.18 0.36 21.37
N ARG A 97 -36.63 1.55 21.80
CA ARG A 97 -36.00 2.80 21.39
C ARG A 97 -34.54 2.92 21.85
N LEU A 98 -34.20 2.39 23.02
CA LEU A 98 -32.81 2.39 23.47
C LEU A 98 -31.97 1.44 22.63
N ASP A 99 -32.46 0.23 22.38
CA ASP A 99 -31.77 -0.78 21.57
C ASP A 99 -31.52 -0.26 20.14
N GLU A 100 -32.56 0.27 19.49
CA GLU A 100 -32.48 0.87 18.15
C GLU A 100 -31.47 2.03 18.09
N SER A 101 -31.48 2.90 19.11
CA SER A 101 -30.53 4.02 19.20
C SER A 101 -29.08 3.53 19.34
N GLN A 102 -28.84 2.52 20.17
CA GLN A 102 -27.50 1.97 20.39
C GLN A 102 -26.98 1.21 19.17
N GLU A 103 -27.86 0.48 18.48
CA GLU A 103 -27.54 -0.20 17.23
C GLU A 103 -27.18 0.81 16.13
N SER A 104 -27.98 1.86 15.96
CA SER A 104 -27.71 2.93 14.99
C SER A 104 -26.36 3.62 15.27
N GLU A 105 -26.07 3.95 16.53
CA GLU A 105 -24.77 4.55 16.89
C GLU A 105 -23.60 3.60 16.61
N CYS A 106 -23.76 2.29 16.88
CA CYS A 106 -22.74 1.30 16.55
C CYS A 106 -22.49 1.23 15.05
N GLN A 107 -23.55 1.25 14.24
CA GLN A 107 -23.45 1.18 12.79
C GLN A 107 -22.78 2.42 12.22
N GLN A 108 -23.21 3.61 12.62
CA GLN A 108 -22.59 4.88 12.21
C GLN A 108 -21.11 4.96 12.58
N MET A 109 -20.75 4.50 13.78
CA MET A 109 -19.35 4.47 14.23
C MET A 109 -18.49 3.52 13.39
N LYS A 110 -19.02 2.33 13.04
CA LYS A 110 -18.33 1.39 12.14
C LYS A 110 -18.15 1.96 10.74
N GLU A 111 -19.21 2.55 10.17
CA GLU A 111 -19.18 3.17 8.84
C GLU A 111 -18.16 4.32 8.78
N ARG A 112 -18.17 5.21 9.78
CA ARG A 112 -17.16 6.28 9.88
C ARG A 112 -15.74 5.73 9.94
N LEU A 113 -15.49 4.74 10.78
CA LEU A 113 -14.14 4.15 10.91
C LEU A 113 -13.69 3.43 9.64
N HIS A 114 -14.63 2.79 8.92
CA HIS A 114 -14.34 2.15 7.65
C HIS A 114 -13.95 3.18 6.59
N TYR A 115 -14.75 4.25 6.47
CA TYR A 115 -14.47 5.36 5.56
C TYR A 115 -13.13 6.04 5.84
N GLU A 116 -12.83 6.33 7.10
CA GLU A 116 -11.54 6.90 7.51
C GLU A 116 -10.36 5.98 7.14
N LEU A 117 -10.53 4.67 7.30
CA LEU A 117 -9.52 3.68 6.94
C LEU A 117 -9.28 3.63 5.42
N GLU A 118 -10.36 3.63 4.62
CA GLU A 118 -10.27 3.64 3.16
C GLU A 118 -9.52 4.86 2.64
N ILE A 119 -9.84 6.05 3.16
CA ILE A 119 -9.13 7.29 2.79
C ILE A 119 -7.66 7.21 3.17
N LEU A 120 -7.35 6.72 4.37
CA LEU A 120 -5.97 6.60 4.83
C LEU A 120 -5.18 5.62 3.95
N MET A 121 -5.78 4.48 3.59
CA MET A 121 -5.18 3.51 2.68
C MET A 121 -4.95 4.09 1.29
N ALA A 122 -5.92 4.84 0.75
CA ALA A 122 -5.78 5.51 -0.55
C ALA A 122 -4.65 6.55 -0.53
N TYR A 123 -4.58 7.35 0.54
CA TYR A 123 -3.51 8.33 0.72
C TYR A 123 -2.12 7.69 0.82
N GLN A 124 -1.99 6.62 1.62
CA GLN A 124 -0.75 5.86 1.75
C GLN A 124 -0.32 5.21 0.44
N SER A 125 -1.26 4.61 -0.30
CA SER A 125 -1.01 4.02 -1.61
C SER A 125 -0.50 5.07 -2.61
N LYS A 126 -1.19 6.21 -2.68
CA LYS A 126 -0.78 7.35 -3.54
C LYS A 126 0.62 7.83 -3.19
N ASN A 127 0.92 8.04 -1.92
CA ASN A 127 2.24 8.50 -1.47
C ASN A 127 3.33 7.49 -1.84
N LYS A 128 3.09 6.19 -1.60
CA LYS A 128 4.00 5.11 -1.98
C LYS A 128 4.29 5.09 -3.48
N MET A 129 3.25 5.18 -4.32
CA MET A 129 3.40 5.23 -5.78
C MET A 129 4.19 6.45 -6.23
N GLN A 130 3.91 7.63 -5.67
CA GLN A 130 4.64 8.86 -6.01
C GLN A 130 6.11 8.77 -5.61
N ALA A 131 6.41 8.26 -4.41
CA ALA A 131 7.78 8.06 -3.95
C ALA A 131 8.52 7.01 -4.80
N GLN A 132 7.84 5.95 -5.25
CA GLN A 132 8.42 4.95 -6.14
C GLN A 132 8.72 5.56 -7.53
N ALA A 133 7.75 6.26 -8.11
CA ALA A 133 7.92 6.93 -9.40
C ALA A 133 9.07 7.95 -9.38
N GLN A 134 9.24 8.68 -8.27
CA GLN A 134 10.38 9.60 -8.10
C GLN A 134 11.72 8.85 -8.08
N ARG A 135 11.82 7.76 -7.29
CA ARG A 135 13.03 6.93 -7.25
C ARG A 135 13.37 6.31 -8.60
N ASP A 136 12.37 5.85 -9.34
CA ASP A 136 12.57 5.26 -10.67
C ASP A 136 13.07 6.30 -11.68
N ARG A 137 12.56 7.54 -11.62
CA ARG A 137 13.07 8.64 -12.45
C ARG A 137 14.53 8.95 -12.14
N GLU A 138 14.86 9.15 -10.86
CA GLU A 138 16.22 9.45 -10.42
C GLU A 138 17.20 8.33 -10.79
N ARG A 139 16.77 7.06 -10.67
CA ARG A 139 17.54 5.90 -11.11
C ARG A 139 17.80 5.94 -12.62
N ASN A 140 16.75 6.13 -13.42
CA ASN A 140 16.87 6.15 -14.89
C ASN A 140 17.79 7.30 -15.36
N GLU A 141 17.68 8.49 -14.77
CA GLU A 141 18.55 9.64 -15.07
C GLU A 141 20.02 9.37 -14.70
N LEU A 142 20.28 8.62 -13.62
CA LEU A 142 21.62 8.18 -13.26
C LEU A 142 22.16 7.14 -14.24
N GLU A 143 21.34 6.15 -14.60
CA GLU A 143 21.69 5.11 -15.58
C GLU A 143 22.02 5.71 -16.94
N GLU A 144 21.22 6.66 -17.43
CA GLU A 144 21.46 7.37 -18.69
C GLU A 144 22.78 8.16 -18.64
N ARG A 145 23.03 8.91 -17.58
CA ARG A 145 24.31 9.65 -17.40
C ARG A 145 25.51 8.71 -17.39
N VAL A 146 25.40 7.57 -16.73
CA VAL A 146 26.46 6.55 -16.70
C VAL A 146 26.65 5.94 -18.09
N ALA A 147 25.57 5.63 -18.81
CA ALA A 147 25.62 5.06 -20.15
C ALA A 147 26.30 6.01 -21.15
N VAL A 148 25.91 7.30 -21.15
CA VAL A 148 26.55 8.33 -21.99
C VAL A 148 28.03 8.45 -21.68
N ARG A 149 28.41 8.51 -20.40
CA ARG A 149 29.82 8.61 -20.00
C ARG A 149 30.63 7.38 -20.41
N LYS A 150 30.07 6.17 -20.27
CA LYS A 150 30.70 4.93 -20.72
C LYS A 150 30.95 4.95 -22.24
N SER A 151 29.94 5.30 -23.03
CA SER A 151 30.05 5.38 -24.49
C SER A 151 31.09 6.41 -24.95
N LEU A 152 31.14 7.58 -24.30
CA LEU A 152 32.15 8.60 -24.58
C LEU A 152 33.57 8.10 -24.28
N LEU A 153 33.77 7.43 -23.14
CA LEU A 153 35.06 6.86 -22.76
C LEU A 153 35.49 5.74 -23.71
N GLU A 154 34.58 4.87 -24.10
CA GLU A 154 34.83 3.78 -25.05
C GLU A 154 35.23 4.34 -26.43
N THR A 155 34.50 5.34 -26.93
CA THR A 155 34.83 6.01 -28.19
C THR A 155 36.22 6.64 -28.13
N LYS A 156 36.54 7.34 -27.04
CA LYS A 156 37.85 7.96 -26.83
C LYS A 156 38.96 6.92 -26.80
N MET A 157 38.80 5.84 -26.04
CA MET A 157 39.78 4.75 -25.94
C MET A 157 40.02 4.09 -27.31
N ASN A 158 38.96 3.84 -28.07
CA ASN A 158 39.05 3.29 -29.42
C ASN A 158 39.80 4.24 -30.37
N SER A 159 39.52 5.54 -30.31
CA SER A 159 40.21 6.55 -31.12
C SER A 159 41.69 6.69 -30.77
N GLU A 160 42.04 6.65 -29.47
CA GLU A 160 43.43 6.68 -29.01
C GLU A 160 44.19 5.42 -29.43
N THR A 161 43.54 4.25 -29.35
CA THR A 161 44.11 2.98 -29.82
C THR A 161 44.39 3.03 -31.33
N GLN A 162 43.42 3.50 -32.11
CA GLN A 162 43.56 3.63 -33.56
C GLN A 162 44.70 4.58 -33.94
N ARG A 163 44.76 5.76 -33.29
CA ARG A 163 45.84 6.72 -33.48
C ARG A 163 47.21 6.11 -33.16
N PHE A 164 47.33 5.35 -32.07
CA PHE A 164 48.58 4.68 -31.73
C PHE A 164 49.00 3.64 -32.78
N LEU A 165 48.05 2.90 -33.35
CA LEU A 165 48.31 1.95 -34.43
C LEU A 165 48.79 2.66 -35.71
N GLU A 166 48.18 3.79 -36.05
CA GLU A 166 48.59 4.63 -37.19
C GLU A 166 50.00 5.19 -37.00
N GLU A 167 50.30 5.78 -35.83
CA GLU A 167 51.63 6.28 -35.50
C GLU A 167 52.69 5.16 -35.55
N ARG A 168 52.35 3.95 -35.09
CA ARG A 168 53.23 2.78 -35.21
C ARG A 168 53.45 2.36 -36.66
N ALA A 169 52.40 2.30 -37.47
CA ALA A 169 52.47 1.92 -38.87
C ALA A 169 53.31 2.93 -39.67
N GLU A 170 53.12 4.22 -39.43
CA GLU A 170 53.91 5.29 -40.04
C GLU A 170 55.40 5.16 -39.70
N ARG A 171 55.71 4.90 -38.42
CA ARG A 171 57.09 4.69 -37.98
C ARG A 171 57.75 3.49 -38.65
N ILE A 172 57.00 2.39 -38.84
CA ILE A 172 57.48 1.22 -39.58
C ILE A 172 57.72 1.59 -41.05
N ARG A 173 56.80 2.33 -41.69
CA ARG A 173 56.94 2.77 -43.08
C ARG A 173 58.21 3.60 -43.28
N ILE A 174 58.45 4.61 -42.42
CA ILE A 174 59.65 5.46 -42.47
C ILE A 174 60.93 4.63 -42.31
N LEU A 175 60.92 3.61 -41.43
CA LEU A 175 62.06 2.72 -41.26
C LEU A 175 62.33 1.89 -42.51
N HIS A 176 61.29 1.34 -43.15
CA HIS A 176 61.43 0.60 -44.40
C HIS A 176 61.92 1.50 -45.55
N GLU A 177 61.36 2.70 -45.72
CA GLU A 177 61.79 3.68 -46.73
C GLU A 177 63.25 4.11 -46.53
N ARG A 178 63.73 4.15 -45.29
CA ARG A 178 65.15 4.40 -45.00
C ARG A 178 66.00 3.19 -45.36
N GLN A 179 65.60 1.99 -44.96
CA GLN A 179 66.31 0.75 -45.29
C GLN A 179 66.44 0.56 -46.80
N GLU A 180 65.39 0.85 -47.57
CA GLU A 180 65.39 0.78 -49.03
C GLU A 180 66.39 1.76 -49.64
N ARG A 181 66.41 3.03 -49.18
CA ARG A 181 67.42 4.01 -49.61
C ARG A 181 68.85 3.63 -49.24
N ASP A 182 69.06 3.13 -48.02
CA ASP A 182 70.37 2.68 -47.56
C ASP A 182 70.87 1.48 -48.40
N LEU A 183 69.95 0.58 -48.83
CA LEU A 183 70.26 -0.53 -49.76
C LEU A 183 70.60 -0.03 -51.16
N GLU A 184 69.81 0.91 -51.71
CA GLU A 184 70.10 1.52 -53.02
C GLU A 184 71.47 2.23 -53.02
N GLU A 185 71.80 2.97 -51.96
CA GLU A 185 73.10 3.62 -51.81
C GLU A 185 74.24 2.59 -51.74
N PHE A 186 74.05 1.50 -50.99
CA PHE A 186 75.00 0.40 -50.91
C PHE A 186 75.22 -0.28 -52.28
N ASP A 187 74.15 -0.55 -53.03
CA ASP A 187 74.23 -1.16 -54.36
C ASP A 187 74.95 -0.22 -55.35
N ASN A 188 74.62 1.08 -55.33
CA ASN A 188 75.30 2.08 -56.14
C ASN A 188 76.80 2.18 -55.82
N GLU A 189 77.17 2.15 -54.53
CA GLU A 189 78.56 2.14 -54.09
C GLU A 189 79.28 0.85 -54.48
N SER A 190 78.61 -0.30 -54.36
CA SER A 190 79.13 -1.60 -54.77
C SER A 190 79.42 -1.64 -56.26
N VAL A 191 78.49 -1.15 -57.10
CA VAL A 191 78.70 -0.98 -58.54
C VAL A 191 79.88 -0.04 -58.83
N ARG A 192 79.99 1.08 -58.11
CA ARG A 192 81.10 2.05 -58.26
C ARG A 192 82.46 1.43 -57.94
N LEU A 193 82.53 0.56 -56.93
CA LEU A 193 83.74 -0.16 -56.53
C LEU A 193 84.04 -1.40 -57.40
N GLY A 194 83.21 -1.69 -58.41
CA GLY A 194 83.39 -2.81 -59.34
C GLY A 194 82.68 -4.11 -58.93
N PHE A 195 81.96 -4.11 -57.81
CA PHE A 195 81.14 -5.21 -57.31
C PHE A 195 79.70 -5.09 -57.82
N SER A 196 79.53 -5.15 -59.14
CA SER A 196 78.18 -5.21 -59.72
C SER A 196 77.54 -6.56 -59.42
N ALA A 197 76.25 -6.60 -59.08
CA ALA A 197 75.51 -7.84 -58.86
C ALA A 197 75.62 -8.83 -60.06
N LEU A 198 75.71 -8.30 -61.28
CA LEU A 198 75.98 -9.09 -62.49
C LEU A 198 77.42 -9.62 -62.54
N ALA A 199 78.42 -8.84 -62.13
CA ALA A 199 79.81 -9.25 -62.09
C ALA A 199 80.07 -10.33 -61.02
N ILE A 200 79.41 -10.22 -59.85
CA ILE A 200 79.48 -11.25 -58.81
C ILE A 200 78.75 -12.52 -59.26
N ALA A 201 77.58 -12.41 -59.91
CA ALA A 201 76.85 -13.57 -60.44
C ALA A 201 77.60 -14.29 -61.59
N GLU A 202 78.35 -13.56 -62.40
CA GLU A 202 79.26 -14.14 -63.41
C GLU A 202 80.43 -14.86 -62.74
N ILE A 203 81.08 -14.27 -61.72
CA ILE A 203 82.15 -14.92 -60.93
C ILE A 203 81.64 -16.18 -60.19
N SER A 204 80.39 -16.18 -59.73
CA SER A 204 79.76 -17.36 -59.11
C SER A 204 79.34 -18.42 -60.13
N ARG A 205 78.98 -18.07 -61.37
CA ARG A 205 78.75 -19.05 -62.44
C ARG A 205 80.04 -19.68 -62.98
N GLU A 206 81.17 -18.99 -62.84
CA GLU A 206 82.49 -19.51 -63.23
C GLU A 206 83.14 -20.41 -62.15
N ASN A 207 82.60 -20.48 -60.93
CA ASN A 207 83.16 -21.26 -59.82
C ASN A 207 82.12 -22.13 -59.10
N TYR A 208 81.50 -23.06 -59.83
CA TYR A 208 80.90 -24.25 -59.21
C TYR A 208 81.53 -25.51 -59.79
N ASP A 209 82.72 -25.84 -59.26
CA ASP A 209 83.11 -27.22 -58.97
C ASP A 209 83.30 -27.32 -57.44
N ASP A 210 82.34 -28.01 -56.83
CA ASP A 210 82.37 -28.83 -55.62
C ASP A 210 82.83 -28.30 -54.23
N ASP A 211 82.00 -28.71 -53.27
CA ASP A 211 82.19 -28.89 -51.82
C ASP A 211 82.34 -27.68 -50.88
N GLY A 212 81.65 -27.76 -49.73
CA GLY A 212 81.84 -26.81 -48.62
C GLY A 212 80.58 -26.43 -47.84
N SER A 213 79.95 -27.40 -47.19
CA SER A 213 79.02 -27.24 -46.05
C SER A 213 79.36 -26.05 -45.13
N LEU A 214 78.38 -25.17 -44.83
CA LEU A 214 78.39 -24.36 -43.61
C LEU A 214 76.95 -24.01 -43.16
N SER A 215 76.56 -24.74 -42.12
CA SER A 215 75.42 -24.55 -41.22
C SER A 215 75.16 -23.10 -40.84
N GLY A 216 73.94 -22.61 -41.11
CA GLY A 216 73.42 -21.33 -40.66
C GLY A 216 72.26 -21.52 -39.68
N SER A 217 72.56 -21.35 -38.39
CA SER A 217 71.68 -21.56 -37.25
C SER A 217 70.44 -20.65 -37.27
N MET A 218 69.25 -21.24 -37.23
CA MET A 218 67.97 -20.53 -37.09
C MET A 218 67.72 -20.22 -35.61
N LEU A 219 68.00 -18.99 -35.19
CA LEU A 219 67.61 -18.46 -33.87
C LEU A 219 66.10 -18.18 -33.86
N SER A 220 65.32 -19.14 -33.36
CA SER A 220 63.89 -18.98 -33.04
C SER A 220 63.68 -17.96 -31.93
N LEU A 221 63.10 -16.79 -32.25
CA LEU A 221 62.58 -15.86 -31.26
C LEU A 221 61.20 -16.34 -30.77
N ALA A 222 61.18 -16.95 -29.58
CA ALA A 222 59.95 -17.23 -28.86
C ALA A 222 59.36 -15.91 -28.29
N HIS A 223 58.18 -15.52 -28.76
CA HIS A 223 57.40 -14.45 -28.16
C HIS A 223 56.67 -14.98 -26.92
N SER A 224 56.99 -14.41 -25.75
CA SER A 224 56.29 -14.67 -24.49
C SER A 224 54.97 -13.90 -24.45
N ASN A 225 53.84 -14.62 -24.42
CA ASN A 225 52.53 -14.05 -24.10
C ASN A 225 52.40 -13.94 -22.57
N SER A 226 52.34 -12.71 -22.04
CA SER A 226 51.94 -12.47 -20.65
C SER A 226 50.49 -12.01 -20.63
N SER A 227 49.62 -12.92 -20.23
CA SER A 227 48.20 -12.71 -19.98
C SER A 227 48.02 -12.21 -18.55
N THR A 228 47.81 -10.90 -18.35
CA THR A 228 47.38 -10.38 -17.03
C THR A 228 45.87 -10.48 -16.91
N SER A 229 45.41 -11.55 -16.26
CA SER A 229 44.04 -11.71 -15.78
C SER A 229 43.90 -11.04 -14.41
N PHE A 230 42.96 -10.11 -14.28
CA PHE A 230 42.52 -9.60 -12.98
C PHE A 230 41.32 -10.40 -12.48
N PRO A 231 41.29 -10.88 -11.22
CA PRO A 231 40.12 -11.53 -10.65
C PRO A 231 39.10 -10.48 -10.17
N PRO A 232 37.77 -10.78 -10.22
CA PRO A 232 36.76 -9.93 -9.62
C PRO A 232 36.55 -10.30 -8.14
N GLY A 233 36.51 -9.31 -7.23
CA GLY A 233 35.92 -9.52 -5.91
C GLY A 233 36.26 -8.51 -4.81
N SER A 234 35.21 -8.05 -4.12
CA SER A 234 35.15 -7.22 -2.88
C SER A 234 35.21 -5.70 -3.15
N VAL A 235 34.16 -4.89 -2.96
CA VAL A 235 33.15 -4.75 -1.89
C VAL A 235 31.81 -4.29 -2.47
#